data_AF-A0A8T5DK55-F1
#
_entry.id   AF-A0A8T5DK55-F1
#
_cell.length_a   1.000
_cell.length_b   1.000
_cell.length_c   1.000
_cell.angle_alpha   90.00
_cell.angle_beta   90.00
_cell.angle_gamma   90.00
#
_symmetry.space_group_name_H-M   'P 1'
#
loop_
_entity.id
_entity.type
_entity.pdbx_description
1 polymer ?
#
loop_
_entity_poly.entity_id
_entity_poly.type
_entity_poly.pdbx_seq_one_letter_code
_entity_poly.pdbx_strand_id
1 'polypeptide(L)'
;MGEHQRHVEARESILRNETPNKRIMVVTEDKKEKKARKKEIQDERDRINGRMEVLQEAKMPWFCPKCDKIMKLKLDDKMYRLYNQCFDCQVKFENKLRVDGTFEDWENQKVLKNKLSWLNEQIESVEDWKTQTTPEFYNQVGVQSVEIEKEKWTQSDEKVKEMADDALKDLLKMKIEVEEELSNS
;
A
#
# COMPACT_ATOMS: atom_id res chain seq x y z
N MET A 1 -54.27 14.45 -12.89
CA MET A 1 -54.55 15.17 -14.15
C MET A 1 -53.27 15.37 -14.92
N GLY A 2 -53.24 14.96 -16.20
CA GLY A 2 -52.09 15.17 -17.07
C GLY A 2 -51.80 16.65 -17.32
N GLU A 3 -50.59 16.99 -17.77
CA GLU A 3 -50.24 18.36 -18.14
C GLU A 3 -51.14 18.87 -19.27
N HIS A 4 -51.40 18.03 -20.27
CA HIS A 4 -52.31 18.33 -21.37
C HIS A 4 -53.73 18.67 -20.91
N GLN A 5 -54.33 17.86 -20.04
CA GLN A 5 -55.68 18.10 -19.49
C GLN A 5 -55.77 19.44 -18.76
N ARG A 6 -54.75 19.81 -18.00
CA ARG A 6 -54.71 21.10 -17.29
C ARG A 6 -54.58 22.30 -18.23
N HIS A 7 -53.85 22.15 -19.34
CA HIS A 7 -53.80 23.20 -20.37
C HIS A 7 -55.15 23.39 -21.07
N VAL A 8 -55.90 22.31 -21.28
CA VAL A 8 -57.26 22.36 -21.81
C VAL A 8 -58.18 23.08 -20.83
N GLU A 9 -58.18 22.68 -19.55
CA GLU A 9 -58.99 23.33 -18.50
C GLU A 9 -58.67 24.82 -18.35
N ALA A 10 -57.39 25.20 -18.35
CA ALA A 10 -56.99 26.61 -18.27
C ALA A 10 -57.49 27.43 -19.48
N ARG A 11 -57.50 26.84 -20.69
CA ARG A 11 -58.07 27.48 -21.88
C ARG A 11 -59.58 27.63 -21.79
N GLU A 12 -60.28 26.62 -21.27
CA GLU A 12 -61.72 26.68 -21.05
C GLU A 12 -62.12 27.74 -20.02
N SER A 13 -61.31 27.96 -18.98
CA SER A 13 -61.53 29.04 -18.01
C SER A 13 -61.35 30.43 -18.63
N ILE A 14 -60.33 30.59 -19.49
CA ILE A 14 -60.09 31.85 -20.21
C ILE A 14 -61.24 32.17 -21.16
N LEU A 15 -61.74 31.16 -21.89
CA LEU A 15 -62.91 31.31 -22.77
C LEU A 15 -64.18 31.72 -22.02
N ARG A 16 -64.28 31.37 -20.73
CA ARG A 16 -65.37 31.76 -19.83
C ARG A 16 -65.16 33.12 -19.15
N ASN A 17 -64.13 33.87 -19.53
CA ASN A 17 -63.69 35.12 -18.88
C ASN A 17 -63.35 34.98 -17.39
N GLU A 18 -63.04 33.77 -16.93
CA GLU A 18 -62.57 33.50 -15.56
C GLU A 18 -61.03 33.54 -15.49
N THR A 19 -60.48 33.82 -14.31
CA THR A 19 -59.02 33.79 -14.12
C THR A 19 -58.55 32.34 -13.91
N PRO A 20 -57.66 31.80 -14.77
CA PRO A 20 -57.21 30.43 -14.63
C PRO A 20 -56.31 30.24 -13.41
N ASN A 21 -56.39 29.06 -12.80
CA ASN A 21 -55.58 28.69 -11.64
C ASN A 21 -54.07 28.74 -11.99
N LYS A 22 -53.33 29.63 -11.31
CA LYS A 22 -51.88 29.76 -11.51
C LYS A 22 -51.13 28.69 -10.71
N ARG A 23 -50.12 28.07 -11.34
CA ARG A 23 -49.21 27.15 -10.66
C ARG A 23 -48.11 27.94 -9.95
N ILE A 24 -47.98 27.74 -8.65
CA ILE A 24 -46.79 28.17 -7.90
C ILE A 24 -45.75 27.05 -8.06
N MET A 25 -44.73 27.29 -8.87
CA MET A 25 -43.58 26.38 -9.01
C MET A 25 -42.57 26.71 -7.92
N VAL A 26 -42.64 26.02 -6.78
CA VAL A 26 -41.59 26.10 -5.76
C VAL A 26 -40.44 25.20 -6.22
N VAL A 27 -39.42 25.80 -6.86
CA VAL A 27 -38.16 25.10 -7.15
C VAL A 27 -37.38 25.08 -5.84
N THR A 28 -37.44 23.97 -5.10
CA THR A 28 -36.80 23.88 -3.78
C THR A 28 -35.27 23.92 -3.86
N GLU A 29 -34.68 23.51 -4.99
CA GLU A 29 -33.23 23.48 -5.20
C GLU A 29 -32.88 23.64 -6.70
N ASP A 30 -31.82 24.38 -6.99
CA ASP A 30 -31.37 24.64 -8.36
C ASP A 30 -30.88 23.36 -9.05
N LYS A 31 -31.41 23.07 -10.26
CA LYS A 31 -31.03 21.89 -11.05
C LYS A 31 -29.53 21.85 -11.36
N LYS A 32 -28.88 23.01 -11.48
CA LYS A 32 -27.43 23.13 -11.70
C LYS A 32 -26.64 22.67 -10.47
N GLU A 33 -27.06 23.11 -9.29
CA GLU A 33 -26.44 22.74 -8.01
C GLU A 33 -26.54 21.22 -7.76
N LYS A 34 -27.71 20.61 -8.05
CA LYS A 34 -27.87 19.14 -7.98
C LYS A 34 -26.92 18.38 -8.88
N LYS A 35 -26.67 18.88 -10.10
CA LYS A 35 -25.73 18.25 -11.03
C LYS A 35 -24.29 18.42 -10.58
N ALA A 36 -23.93 19.60 -10.07
CA ALA A 36 -22.61 19.86 -9.48
C ALA A 36 -22.34 18.91 -8.30
N ARG A 37 -23.27 18.81 -7.35
CA ARG A 37 -23.16 17.91 -6.19
C ARG A 37 -23.04 16.44 -6.60
N LYS A 38 -23.79 16.00 -7.61
CA LYS A 38 -23.66 14.63 -8.15
C LYS A 38 -22.30 14.37 -8.78
N LYS A 39 -21.73 15.36 -9.46
CA LYS A 39 -20.40 15.25 -10.07
C LYS A 39 -19.32 15.16 -8.99
N GLU A 40 -19.40 15.99 -7.95
CA GLU A 40 -18.49 15.92 -6.80
C GLU A 40 -18.52 14.55 -6.11
N ILE A 41 -19.72 13.98 -5.88
CA ILE A 41 -19.86 12.63 -5.31
C ILE A 41 -19.25 11.56 -6.21
N GLN A 42 -19.39 11.70 -7.53
CA GLN A 42 -18.80 10.75 -8.48
C GLN A 42 -17.27 10.86 -8.48
N ASP A 43 -16.74 12.08 -8.55
CA ASP A 43 -15.30 12.35 -8.52
C ASP A 43 -14.68 11.83 -7.19
N GLU A 44 -15.40 11.94 -6.07
CA GLU A 44 -14.98 11.39 -4.78
C GLU A 44 -14.96 9.85 -4.78
N ARG A 45 -15.98 9.20 -5.33
CA ARG A 45 -16.02 7.73 -5.46
C ARG A 45 -14.89 7.21 -6.34
N ASP A 46 -14.59 7.88 -7.45
CA ASP A 46 -13.54 7.47 -8.36
C ASP A 46 -12.15 7.61 -7.70
N ARG A 47 -11.95 8.64 -6.88
CA ARG A 47 -10.74 8.77 -6.04
C ARG A 47 -10.63 7.65 -5.00
N ILE A 48 -11.74 7.29 -4.34
CA ILE A 48 -11.75 6.19 -3.37
C ILE A 48 -11.46 4.86 -4.06
N ASN A 49 -12.07 4.60 -5.22
CA ASN A 49 -11.86 3.39 -5.98
C ASN A 49 -10.40 3.27 -6.46
N GLY A 50 -9.80 4.36 -6.96
CA GLY A 50 -8.39 4.35 -7.35
C GLY A 50 -7.46 4.02 -6.18
N ARG A 51 -7.73 4.55 -4.98
CA ARG A 51 -6.98 4.16 -3.76
C ARG A 51 -7.18 2.70 -3.38
N MET A 52 -8.41 2.19 -3.53
CA MET A 52 -8.75 0.81 -3.19
C MET A 52 -8.11 -0.18 -4.15
N GLU A 53 -8.04 0.13 -5.44
CA GLU A 53 -7.42 -0.69 -6.49
C GLU A 53 -5.94 -0.93 -6.20
N VAL A 54 -5.18 0.11 -5.84
CA VAL A 54 -3.77 0.00 -5.43
C VAL A 54 -3.58 -0.95 -4.23
N LEU A 55 -4.56 -1.01 -3.32
CA LEU A 55 -4.52 -1.86 -2.12
C LEU A 55 -5.11 -3.26 -2.33
N GLN A 56 -5.67 -3.58 -3.51
CA GLN A 56 -6.25 -4.90 -3.75
C GLN A 56 -5.18 -5.99 -3.79
N GLU A 57 -4.01 -5.69 -4.35
CA GLU A 57 -2.89 -6.65 -4.42
C GLU A 57 -2.35 -7.01 -3.03
N ALA A 58 -2.38 -6.05 -2.10
CA ALA A 58 -1.96 -6.25 -0.71
C ALA A 58 -2.98 -7.03 0.14
N LYS A 59 -4.22 -7.18 -0.34
CA LYS A 59 -5.29 -7.85 0.40
C LYS A 59 -5.40 -9.32 0.01
N MET A 60 -5.67 -10.13 1.03
CA MET A 60 -6.00 -11.53 0.82
C MET A 60 -7.36 -11.68 0.14
N PRO A 61 -7.45 -12.44 -0.95
CA PRO A 61 -8.73 -12.83 -1.50
C PRO A 61 -9.38 -13.89 -0.60
N TRP A 62 -10.71 -13.86 -0.56
CA TRP A 62 -11.49 -14.90 0.13
C TRP A 62 -11.35 -16.28 -0.51
N PHE A 63 -11.04 -16.31 -1.80
CA PHE A 63 -10.88 -17.51 -2.60
C PHE A 63 -9.44 -17.61 -3.12
N CYS A 64 -8.87 -18.80 -3.07
CA CYS A 64 -7.53 -19.03 -3.59
C CYS A 64 -7.52 -18.95 -5.13
N PRO A 65 -6.63 -18.16 -5.75
CA PRO A 65 -6.57 -18.00 -7.21
C PRO A 65 -6.19 -19.29 -7.97
N LYS A 66 -5.63 -20.30 -7.29
CA LYS A 66 -5.22 -21.57 -7.92
C LYS A 66 -6.25 -22.68 -7.86
N CYS A 67 -7.13 -22.67 -6.86
CA CYS A 67 -8.06 -23.79 -6.63
C CYS A 67 -9.49 -23.35 -6.32
N ASP A 68 -9.78 -22.05 -6.32
CA ASP A 68 -11.08 -21.43 -6.04
C ASP A 68 -11.73 -21.87 -4.72
N LYS A 69 -10.94 -22.47 -3.83
CA LYS A 69 -11.39 -22.85 -2.49
C LYS A 69 -11.35 -21.65 -1.56
N ILE A 70 -12.27 -21.67 -0.60
CA ILE A 70 -12.34 -20.63 0.43
C ILE A 70 -11.13 -20.75 1.35
N MET A 71 -10.37 -19.66 1.48
CA MET A 71 -9.21 -19.55 2.37
C MET A 71 -9.69 -19.23 3.78
N LYS A 72 -9.74 -20.25 4.64
CA LYS A 72 -10.22 -20.15 6.05
C LYS A 72 -9.19 -20.64 7.06
N LEU A 73 -8.16 -21.34 6.62
CA LEU A 73 -7.18 -21.93 7.53
C LEU A 73 -6.32 -20.81 8.11
N LYS A 74 -5.89 -20.97 9.38
CA LYS A 74 -5.03 -19.98 10.04
C LYS A 74 -3.72 -19.72 9.27
N LEU A 75 -3.22 -20.72 8.54
CA LEU A 75 -1.97 -20.63 7.79
C LEU A 75 -2.14 -20.09 6.37
N ASP A 76 -3.38 -20.02 5.85
CA ASP A 76 -3.66 -19.44 4.54
C ASP A 76 -3.17 -17.99 4.45
N ASP A 77 -3.23 -17.24 5.57
CA ASP A 77 -2.76 -15.86 5.63
C ASP A 77 -1.26 -15.75 5.31
N LYS A 78 -0.45 -16.57 5.98
CA LYS A 78 0.99 -16.60 5.77
C LYS A 78 1.36 -17.11 4.38
N MET A 79 0.68 -18.15 3.90
CA MET A 79 0.99 -18.77 2.60
C MET A 79 0.64 -17.87 1.42
N TYR A 80 -0.44 -17.10 1.52
CA TYR A 80 -0.78 -16.14 0.49
C TYR A 80 0.28 -15.04 0.39
N ARG A 81 0.72 -14.47 1.51
CA ARG A 81 1.74 -13.41 1.53
C ARG A 81 3.09 -13.85 0.95
N LEU A 82 3.43 -15.14 1.08
CA LEU A 82 4.71 -15.68 0.60
C LEU A 82 4.65 -16.21 -0.84
N TYR A 83 3.55 -16.87 -1.22
CA TYR A 83 3.46 -17.66 -2.45
C TYR A 83 2.22 -17.37 -3.30
N ASN A 84 1.38 -16.41 -2.90
CA ASN A 84 0.11 -16.07 -3.54
C ASN A 84 -0.83 -17.29 -3.76
N GLN A 85 -0.78 -18.26 -2.85
CA GLN A 85 -1.61 -19.47 -2.89
C GLN A 85 -2.05 -19.92 -1.49
N CYS A 86 -3.08 -20.75 -1.41
CA CYS A 86 -3.53 -21.32 -0.14
C CYS A 86 -2.58 -22.40 0.38
N PHE A 87 -2.74 -22.74 1.65
CA PHE A 87 -1.93 -23.75 2.31
C PHE A 87 -2.04 -25.13 1.65
N ASP A 88 -3.25 -25.58 1.28
CA ASP A 88 -3.45 -26.87 0.61
C ASP A 88 -2.70 -26.96 -0.73
N CYS A 89 -2.67 -25.87 -1.50
CA CYS A 89 -1.93 -25.79 -2.77
C CYS A 89 -0.43 -25.87 -2.51
N GLN A 90 0.06 -25.20 -1.48
CA GLN A 90 1.47 -25.26 -1.08
C GLN A 90 1.87 -26.68 -0.66
N VAL A 91 1.06 -27.36 0.16
CA VAL A 91 1.33 -28.75 0.59
C VAL A 91 1.42 -29.69 -0.60
N LYS A 92 0.53 -29.54 -1.59
CA LYS A 92 0.61 -30.35 -2.83
C LYS A 92 1.86 -30.07 -3.64
N PHE A 93 2.33 -28.82 -3.66
CA PHE A 93 3.56 -28.45 -4.33
C PHE A 93 4.78 -29.06 -3.63
N GLU A 94 4.89 -28.91 -2.31
CA GLU A 94 5.98 -29.49 -1.51
C GLU A 94 5.98 -31.02 -1.58
N ASN A 95 4.81 -31.66 -1.56
CA ASN A 95 4.72 -33.11 -1.70
C ASN A 95 5.25 -33.59 -3.05
N LYS A 96 5.01 -32.86 -4.15
CA LYS A 96 5.60 -33.19 -5.45
C LYS A 96 7.12 -33.09 -5.41
N LEU A 97 7.66 -32.00 -4.87
CA LEU A 97 9.11 -31.83 -4.71
C LEU A 97 9.75 -32.95 -3.88
N ARG A 98 9.06 -33.42 -2.83
CA ARG A 98 9.54 -34.53 -2.00
C ARG A 98 9.53 -35.87 -2.74
N VAL A 99 8.52 -36.11 -3.57
CA VAL A 99 8.46 -37.30 -4.44
C VAL A 99 9.57 -37.25 -5.49
N ASP A 100 9.85 -36.07 -6.03
CA ASP A 100 10.88 -35.83 -7.03
C ASP A 100 12.30 -35.81 -6.44
N GLY A 101 12.44 -35.74 -5.10
CA GLY A 101 13.72 -35.69 -4.38
C GLY A 101 14.41 -34.31 -4.38
N THR A 102 13.84 -33.30 -5.03
CA THR A 102 14.40 -31.95 -5.21
C THR A 102 14.01 -30.97 -4.08
N PHE A 103 13.37 -31.48 -3.03
CA PHE A 103 12.90 -30.65 -1.92
C PHE A 103 14.05 -29.98 -1.15
N GLU A 104 15.16 -30.68 -0.94
CA GLU A 104 16.32 -30.16 -0.20
C GLU A 104 16.98 -29.00 -0.96
N ASP A 105 17.18 -29.13 -2.27
CA ASP A 105 17.73 -28.07 -3.11
C ASP A 105 16.83 -26.81 -3.07
N TRP A 106 15.52 -27.00 -3.18
CA TRP A 106 14.56 -25.90 -3.09
C TRP A 106 14.57 -25.20 -1.72
N GLU A 107 14.73 -25.96 -0.63
CA GLU A 107 14.86 -25.40 0.72
C GLU A 107 16.16 -24.61 0.86
N ASN A 108 17.27 -25.17 0.39
CA ASN A 108 18.58 -24.53 0.40
C ASN A 108 18.57 -23.22 -0.40
N GLN A 109 18.03 -23.24 -1.63
CA GLN A 109 17.90 -22.03 -2.45
C GLN A 109 17.09 -20.92 -1.76
N LYS A 110 16.06 -21.27 -0.98
CA LYS A 110 15.31 -20.26 -0.21
C LYS A 110 16.13 -19.66 0.92
N VAL A 111 16.86 -20.50 1.66
CA VAL A 111 17.74 -20.03 2.74
C VAL A 111 18.81 -19.10 2.17
N LEU A 112 19.41 -19.46 1.03
CA LEU A 112 20.40 -18.62 0.34
C LEU A 112 19.81 -17.29 -0.12
N LYS A 113 18.62 -17.28 -0.73
CA LYS A 113 17.93 -16.03 -1.12
C LYS A 113 17.64 -15.12 0.08
N ASN A 114 17.21 -15.69 1.21
CA ASN A 114 16.99 -14.92 2.43
C ASN A 114 18.30 -14.33 2.98
N LYS A 115 19.39 -15.12 2.99
CA LYS A 115 20.72 -14.64 3.37
C LYS A 115 21.18 -13.49 2.47
N LEU A 116 20.99 -13.62 1.16
CA LEU A 116 21.35 -12.59 0.19
C LEU A 116 20.55 -11.29 0.40
N SER A 117 19.25 -11.39 0.66
CA SER A 117 18.41 -10.22 1.01
C SER A 117 18.94 -9.52 2.27
N TRP A 118 19.24 -10.30 3.31
CA TRP A 118 19.80 -9.76 4.55
C TRP A 118 21.15 -9.07 4.32
N LEU A 119 22.05 -9.66 3.53
CA LEU A 119 23.34 -9.06 3.19
C LEU A 119 23.17 -7.73 2.43
N ASN A 120 22.24 -7.65 1.48
CA ASN A 120 21.96 -6.40 0.76
C ASN A 120 21.45 -5.31 1.72
N GLU A 121 20.53 -5.64 2.63
CA GLU A 121 20.04 -4.71 3.65
C GLU A 121 21.16 -4.24 4.59
N GLN A 122 22.09 -5.14 4.96
CA GLN A 122 23.24 -4.77 5.78
C GLN A 122 24.20 -3.84 5.03
N ILE A 123 24.47 -4.09 3.74
CA ILE A 123 25.31 -3.23 2.92
C ILE A 123 24.70 -1.83 2.84
N GLU A 124 23.41 -1.73 2.52
CA GLU A 124 22.68 -0.45 2.47
C GLU A 124 22.74 0.27 3.83
N SER A 125 22.51 -0.45 4.93
CA SER A 125 22.59 0.11 6.28
C SER A 125 23.99 0.63 6.63
N VAL A 126 25.06 -0.02 6.17
CA VAL A 126 26.44 0.41 6.43
C VAL A 126 26.81 1.61 5.54
N GLU A 127 26.35 1.64 4.30
CA GLU A 127 26.49 2.80 3.40
C GLU A 127 25.78 4.03 3.97
N ASP A 128 24.56 3.86 4.47
CA ASP A 128 23.81 4.90 5.16
C ASP A 128 24.55 5.37 6.42
N TRP A 129 25.04 4.44 7.24
CA TRP A 129 25.82 4.78 8.43
C TRP A 129 27.08 5.58 8.10
N LYS A 130 27.76 5.24 6.99
CA LYS A 130 28.96 5.96 6.51
C LYS A 130 28.65 7.40 6.08
N THR A 131 27.44 7.67 5.59
CA THR A 131 27.01 9.00 5.13
C THR A 131 26.35 9.85 6.22
N GLN A 132 25.91 9.23 7.32
CA GLN A 132 25.34 9.94 8.46
C GLN A 132 26.38 10.82 9.14
N THR A 133 26.16 12.14 9.09
CA THR A 133 26.93 13.11 9.87
C THR A 133 26.54 13.02 11.35
N THR A 134 27.50 13.20 12.26
CA THR A 134 27.24 13.29 13.71
C THR A 134 26.13 14.30 13.99
N PRO A 135 25.04 13.91 14.70
CA PRO A 135 23.92 14.79 14.95
C PRO A 135 24.32 15.94 15.89
N GLU A 136 23.90 17.16 15.56
CA GLU A 136 23.92 18.28 16.50
C GLU A 136 22.64 18.21 17.34
N PHE A 137 22.77 17.94 18.64
CA PHE A 137 21.64 17.94 19.55
C PHE A 137 21.46 19.32 20.19
N TYR A 138 20.21 19.76 20.28
CA TYR A 138 19.84 21.04 20.89
C TYR A 138 19.20 20.75 22.25
N ASN A 139 19.94 21.01 23.33
CA ASN A 139 19.44 20.87 24.69
C ASN A 139 18.82 22.19 25.18
N GLN A 140 17.64 22.12 25.79
CA GLN A 140 17.06 23.24 26.53
C GLN A 140 17.52 23.14 28.00
N VAL A 141 18.54 23.91 28.36
CA VAL A 141 19.15 23.87 29.70
C VAL A 141 18.73 25.02 30.60
N GLY A 142 18.00 26.00 30.06
CA GLY A 142 17.61 27.21 30.80
C GLY A 142 16.54 26.93 31.88
N VAL A 143 16.81 27.36 33.12
CA VAL A 143 15.91 27.18 34.27
C VAL A 143 14.83 28.27 34.35
N GLN A 144 15.10 29.49 33.84
CA GLN A 144 14.16 30.63 33.86
C GLN A 144 13.92 31.28 32.48
N SER A 145 14.84 31.16 31.52
CA SER A 145 14.73 31.66 30.15
C SER A 145 15.02 30.55 29.13
N VAL A 146 14.58 30.71 27.88
CA VAL A 146 14.89 29.74 26.81
C VAL A 146 16.36 29.89 26.41
N GLU A 147 17.22 29.05 26.97
CA GLU A 147 18.62 28.89 26.56
C GLU A 147 18.79 27.53 25.88
N ILE A 148 19.35 27.57 24.68
CA ILE A 148 19.55 26.39 23.83
C ILE A 148 21.06 26.15 23.70
N GLU A 149 21.53 25.03 24.22
CA GLU A 149 22.91 24.58 24.06
C GLU A 149 23.04 23.59 22.90
N LYS A 150 24.07 23.77 22.08
CA LYS A 150 24.41 22.84 21.00
C LYS A 150 25.44 21.85 21.52
N GLU A 151 25.03 20.62 21.74
CA GLU A 151 25.97 19.52 21.99
C GLU A 151 26.41 18.91 20.67
N LYS A 152 27.71 19.03 20.38
CA LYS A 152 28.36 18.34 19.27
C LYS A 152 28.99 17.07 19.79
N TRP A 153 28.41 15.93 19.44
CA TRP A 153 29.01 14.63 19.72
C TRP A 153 30.22 14.47 18.81
N THR A 154 31.42 14.43 19.39
CA THR A 154 32.68 14.30 18.65
C THR A 154 32.96 12.82 18.42
N GLN A 155 32.41 12.27 17.34
CA GLN A 155 32.88 11.00 16.80
C GLN A 155 34.01 11.28 15.80
N SER A 156 35.05 10.43 15.78
CA SER A 156 36.10 10.53 14.77
C SER A 156 35.54 9.99 13.46
N ASP A 157 35.11 10.88 12.57
CA ASP A 157 34.56 10.55 11.24
C ASP A 157 35.48 9.63 10.43
N GLU A 158 36.79 9.81 10.58
CA GLU A 158 37.82 9.01 9.91
C GLU A 158 37.78 7.54 10.36
N LYS A 159 37.69 7.29 11.67
CA LYS A 159 37.59 5.92 12.21
C LYS A 159 36.28 5.25 11.85
N VAL A 160 35.18 6.01 11.82
CA VAL A 160 33.87 5.50 11.39
C VAL A 160 33.92 5.06 9.93
N LYS A 161 34.53 5.88 9.06
CA LYS A 161 34.70 5.53 7.65
C LYS A 161 35.58 4.31 7.45
N GLU A 162 36.68 4.20 8.19
CA GLU A 162 37.56 3.02 8.15
C GLU A 162 36.82 1.75 8.59
N MET A 163 36.11 1.80 9.71
CA MET A 163 35.28 0.68 10.19
C MET A 163 34.18 0.30 9.20
N ALA A 164 33.52 1.28 8.58
CA ALA A 164 32.51 1.05 7.57
C ALA A 164 33.10 0.42 6.31
N ASP A 165 34.26 0.89 5.84
CA ASP A 165 34.94 0.34 4.67
C ASP A 165 35.40 -1.10 4.88
N ASP A 166 35.88 -1.44 6.08
CA ASP A 166 36.25 -2.81 6.41
C ASP A 166 35.02 -3.72 6.53
N ALA A 167 33.95 -3.26 7.17
CA ALA A 167 32.68 -3.98 7.23
C ALA A 167 32.10 -4.24 5.83
N LEU A 168 32.13 -3.24 4.93
CA LEU A 168 31.67 -3.39 3.54
C LEU A 168 32.47 -4.43 2.78
N LYS A 169 33.80 -4.47 2.93
CA LYS A 169 34.63 -5.50 2.29
C LYS A 169 34.21 -6.90 2.71
N ASP A 170 33.96 -7.12 4.00
CA ASP A 170 33.59 -8.44 4.51
C ASP A 170 32.17 -8.84 4.10
N LEU A 171 31.22 -7.91 4.12
CA LEU A 171 29.86 -8.13 3.62
C LEU A 171 29.84 -8.45 2.12
N LEU A 172 30.67 -7.77 1.32
CA LEU A 172 30.79 -8.04 -0.12
C LEU A 172 31.38 -9.43 -0.40
N LYS A 173 32.38 -9.87 0.36
CA LYS A 173 32.91 -11.25 0.24
C LYS A 173 31.83 -12.28 0.55
N MET A 174 31.12 -12.13 1.67
CA MET A 174 30.01 -13.03 2.04
C MET A 174 28.92 -13.06 0.98
N LYS A 175 28.62 -11.91 0.35
CA LYS A 175 27.65 -11.84 -0.75
C LYS A 175 28.10 -12.65 -1.96
N ILE A 176 29.35 -12.51 -2.38
CA ILE A 176 29.91 -13.27 -3.52
C ILE A 176 29.86 -14.77 -3.23
N GLU A 177 30.26 -15.21 -2.04
CA GLU A 177 30.19 -16.62 -1.64
C GLU A 177 28.75 -17.18 -1.73
N VAL A 178 27.76 -16.43 -1.23
CA VAL A 178 26.35 -16.82 -1.31
C VAL A 178 25.83 -16.84 -2.76
N GLU A 179 26.27 -15.91 -3.60
CA GLU A 179 25.92 -15.88 -5.04
C GLU A 179 26.53 -17.07 -5.79
N GLU A 180 27.76 -17.45 -5.47
CA GLU A 180 28.41 -18.65 -5.99
C GLU A 180 27.67 -19.92 -5.56
N GLU A 181 27.33 -20.06 -4.28
CA GLU A 181 26.50 -21.17 -3.77
C GLU A 181 25.15 -21.26 -4.50
N LEU A 182 24.52 -20.12 -4.77
CA LEU A 182 23.24 -20.05 -5.46
C LEU A 182 23.35 -20.47 -6.94
N SER A 183 24.47 -20.17 -7.60
CA SER A 183 24.70 -20.56 -9.00
C SER A 183 25.07 -22.03 -9.18
N ASN A 184 25.59 -22.66 -8.13
CA ASN A 184 25.96 -24.08 -8.12
C ASN A 184 24.82 -25.01 -7.67
N SER A 185 23.69 -24.44 -7.20
CA SER A 185 22.47 -25.14 -6.76
C SER A 185 21.35 -25.08 -7.78
#